data_AF-R9K8U4-F1
#
_entry.id   AF-R9K8U4-F1
#
_cell.length_a   1.000
_cell.length_b   1.000
_cell.length_c   1.000
_cell.angle_alpha   90.00
_cell.angle_beta   90.00
_cell.angle_gamma   90.00
#
_symmetry.space_group_name_H-M   'P 1'
#
loop_
_entity.id
_entity.type
_entity.pdbx_description
1 polymer ?
#
loop_
_entity_poly.entity_id
_entity_poly.type
_entity_poly.pdbx_seq_one_letter_code
_entity_poly.pdbx_strand_id
1 'polypeptide(L)'
;MAKVENYLLGMDCGTTNIKAVILGEDGTVAAEASRPSRFLSPGLNMQEQDAGEWWANTVDIFRSPASQAGSEVVKRIRGISISSHTVSMLPVDAEGNPVRTAMTYQDNRSAAELHAIVAAVGYDRFVQIVGGQPAVAFLPNKIMWFKKNQPELFAKTAYFLQASSYINFKLTGIMTSDIDQASRTQCLNISTMDWSDEIGEVIGVDLHKMLPPLKLVDEIIGFVTEEAARETGLISGIPVIAGCSDAMASMHATGMSRLGEAGESSGTTSLVFVGSETKSAPDVPVVTRPCAIDGMPWIFDAPIQTSGAALKWFIDTL
;
A
#
# COMPACT_ATOMS: atom_id res chain seq x y z
N MET A 1 -0.10 -24.82 -28.58
CA MET A 1 -0.34 -24.24 -27.24
C MET A 1 -1.84 -24.10 -27.09
N ALA A 2 -2.41 -24.49 -25.94
CA ALA A 2 -3.83 -24.29 -25.68
C ALA A 2 -4.13 -22.78 -25.70
N LYS A 3 -5.32 -22.40 -26.16
CA LYS A 3 -5.76 -20.99 -26.13
C LYS A 3 -6.06 -20.64 -24.67
N VAL A 4 -5.41 -19.61 -24.14
CA VAL A 4 -5.68 -19.09 -22.79
C VAL A 4 -7.13 -18.56 -22.74
N GLU A 5 -7.92 -19.05 -21.80
CA GLU A 5 -9.34 -18.69 -21.68
C GLU A 5 -9.58 -17.59 -20.64
N ASN A 6 -8.75 -17.52 -19.59
CA ASN A 6 -8.86 -16.51 -18.55
C ASN A 6 -7.58 -15.70 -18.40
N TYR A 7 -7.76 -14.41 -18.12
CA TYR A 7 -6.69 -13.48 -17.82
C TYR A 7 -6.92 -12.80 -16.48
N LEU A 8 -5.85 -12.33 -15.88
CA LEU A 8 -5.82 -11.49 -14.68
C LEU A 8 -5.08 -10.20 -14.99
N LEU A 9 -5.52 -9.10 -14.38
CA LEU A 9 -4.82 -7.83 -14.45
C LEU A 9 -4.19 -7.53 -13.09
N GLY A 10 -2.87 -7.44 -13.06
CA GLY A 10 -2.12 -6.98 -11.90
C GLY A 10 -1.63 -5.55 -12.13
N MET A 11 -1.66 -4.73 -11.10
CA MET A 11 -1.10 -3.39 -11.13
C MET A 11 -0.27 -3.12 -9.88
N ASP A 12 0.86 -2.46 -10.04
CA ASP A 12 1.69 -1.98 -8.96
C ASP A 12 1.78 -0.45 -9.00
N CYS A 13 1.26 0.21 -7.98
CA CYS A 13 1.48 1.64 -7.73
C CYS A 13 2.76 1.81 -6.93
N GLY A 14 3.90 1.66 -7.61
CA GLY A 14 5.22 1.84 -7.04
C GLY A 14 5.61 3.32 -6.90
N THR A 15 6.74 3.55 -6.21
CA THR A 15 7.20 4.91 -5.85
C THR A 15 7.75 5.71 -7.02
N THR A 16 8.40 5.03 -7.97
CA THR A 16 9.04 5.65 -9.15
C THR A 16 8.30 5.37 -10.44
N ASN A 17 7.54 4.28 -10.47
CA ASN A 17 6.78 3.84 -11.63
C ASN A 17 5.50 3.16 -11.16
N ILE A 18 4.43 3.38 -11.92
CA ILE A 18 3.21 2.61 -11.83
C ILE A 18 3.20 1.66 -13.02
N LYS A 19 2.95 0.37 -12.76
CA LYS A 19 3.04 -0.70 -13.75
C LYS A 19 1.76 -1.51 -13.77
N ALA A 20 1.39 -2.03 -14.94
CA ALA A 20 0.30 -2.97 -15.08
C ALA A 20 0.70 -4.10 -16.02
N VAL A 21 0.18 -5.30 -15.74
CA VAL A 21 0.39 -6.50 -16.55
C VAL A 21 -0.93 -7.25 -16.69
N ILE A 22 -1.22 -7.72 -17.91
CA ILE A 22 -2.28 -8.68 -18.18
C ILE A 22 -1.64 -10.04 -18.36
N LEU A 23 -1.96 -10.97 -17.47
CA LEU A 23 -1.41 -12.32 -17.43
C LEU A 23 -2.49 -13.33 -17.77
N GLY A 24 -2.16 -14.31 -18.62
CA GLY A 24 -2.95 -15.51 -18.79
C GLY A 24 -2.88 -16.40 -17.55
N GLU A 25 -3.90 -17.23 -17.34
CA GLU A 25 -3.91 -18.22 -16.25
C GLU A 25 -2.75 -19.23 -16.30
N ASP A 26 -2.09 -19.34 -17.45
CA ASP A 26 -0.88 -20.15 -17.68
C ASP A 26 0.44 -19.39 -17.44
N GLY A 27 0.36 -18.13 -17.01
CA GLY A 27 1.51 -17.24 -16.80
C GLY A 27 1.96 -16.47 -18.05
N THR A 28 1.29 -16.62 -19.19
CA THR A 28 1.63 -15.88 -20.41
C THR A 28 1.37 -14.39 -20.24
N VAL A 29 2.38 -13.54 -20.45
CA VAL A 29 2.21 -12.08 -20.50
C VAL A 29 1.52 -11.69 -21.80
N ALA A 30 0.29 -11.20 -21.70
CA ALA A 30 -0.48 -10.72 -22.85
C ALA A 30 -0.14 -9.28 -23.22
N ALA A 31 0.05 -8.42 -22.21
CA ALA A 31 0.49 -7.04 -22.37
C ALA A 31 0.99 -6.47 -21.04
N GLU A 32 1.85 -5.46 -21.11
CA GLU A 32 2.34 -4.72 -19.96
C GLU A 32 2.53 -3.23 -20.31
N ALA A 33 2.43 -2.37 -19.32
CA ALA A 33 2.73 -0.95 -19.46
C ALA A 33 3.27 -0.37 -18.16
N SER A 34 4.05 0.71 -18.29
CA SER A 34 4.50 1.50 -17.15
C SER A 34 4.41 3.00 -17.42
N ARG A 35 4.21 3.77 -16.36
CA ARG A 35 4.33 5.23 -16.35
C ARG A 35 5.16 5.69 -15.15
N PRO A 36 5.96 6.76 -15.29
CA PRO A 36 6.69 7.30 -14.16
C PRO A 36 5.71 7.84 -13.11
N SER A 37 6.05 7.67 -11.83
CA SER A 37 5.41 8.34 -10.70
C SER A 37 6.39 9.32 -10.10
N ARG A 38 5.92 10.53 -9.78
CA ARG A 38 6.77 11.63 -9.32
C ARG A 38 6.52 11.96 -7.86
N PHE A 39 7.61 12.18 -7.14
CA PHE A 39 7.56 12.84 -5.83
C PHE A 39 7.46 14.35 -5.99
N LEU A 40 6.69 14.95 -5.10
CA LEU A 40 6.64 16.37 -4.83
C LEU A 40 7.43 16.63 -3.54
N SER A 41 8.36 17.59 -3.59
CA SER A 41 9.17 17.99 -2.45
C SER A 41 8.85 19.44 -2.07
N PRO A 42 7.69 19.72 -1.42
CA PRO A 42 7.27 21.09 -1.14
C PRO A 42 8.11 21.81 -0.07
N GLY A 43 8.98 21.09 0.63
CA GLY A 43 9.86 21.65 1.66
C GLY A 43 10.85 20.64 2.21
N LEU A 44 11.64 21.07 3.19
CA LEU A 44 12.61 20.21 3.87
C LEU A 44 11.91 19.06 4.60
N ASN A 45 12.40 17.83 4.43
CA ASN A 45 11.82 16.60 5.00
C ASN A 45 10.39 16.29 4.52
N MET A 46 9.94 16.94 3.45
CA MET A 46 8.59 16.80 2.90
C MET A 46 8.62 16.00 1.60
N GLN A 47 7.95 14.86 1.55
CA GLN A 47 7.89 14.00 0.37
C GLN A 47 6.44 13.55 0.12
N GLU A 48 5.85 14.08 -0.92
CA GLU A 48 4.43 13.90 -1.23
C GLU A 48 4.22 13.33 -2.63
N GLN A 49 3.02 12.84 -2.91
CA GLN A 49 2.59 12.44 -4.25
C GLN A 49 1.15 12.91 -4.52
N ASP A 50 0.84 13.14 -5.79
CA ASP A 50 -0.49 13.53 -6.23
C ASP A 50 -1.34 12.29 -6.56
N ALA A 51 -2.46 12.12 -5.86
CA ALA A 51 -3.39 11.04 -6.13
C ALA A 51 -4.09 11.18 -7.49
N GLY A 52 -4.24 12.40 -7.99
CA GLY A 52 -4.66 12.65 -9.37
C GLY A 52 -3.67 12.06 -10.38
N GLU A 53 -2.36 12.16 -10.12
CA GLU A 53 -1.33 11.52 -10.96
C GLU A 53 -1.41 10.00 -10.87
N TRP A 54 -1.65 9.43 -9.67
CA TRP A 54 -1.86 7.99 -9.52
C TRP A 54 -3.01 7.49 -10.40
N TRP A 55 -4.17 8.16 -10.37
CA TRP A 55 -5.32 7.76 -11.17
C TRP A 55 -5.11 8.01 -12.67
N ALA A 56 -4.57 9.16 -13.07
CA ALA A 56 -4.28 9.44 -14.47
C ALA A 56 -3.33 8.41 -15.08
N ASN A 57 -2.26 8.07 -14.36
CA ASN A 57 -1.33 7.02 -14.77
C ASN A 57 -2.01 5.64 -14.81
N THR A 58 -2.88 5.32 -13.86
CA THR A 58 -3.68 4.07 -13.85
C THR A 58 -4.53 3.95 -15.11
N VAL A 59 -5.25 5.03 -15.46
CA VAL A 59 -6.05 5.10 -16.68
C VAL A 59 -5.19 4.84 -17.91
N ASP A 60 -4.04 5.51 -18.01
CA ASP A 60 -3.12 5.35 -19.15
C ASP A 60 -2.57 3.92 -19.27
N ILE A 61 -2.12 3.32 -18.16
CA ILE A 61 -1.56 1.96 -18.15
C ILE A 61 -2.63 0.86 -18.18
N PHE A 62 -3.92 1.18 -18.08
CA PHE A 62 -4.98 0.21 -18.36
C PHE A 62 -5.41 0.29 -19.82
N ARG A 63 -5.55 1.51 -20.37
CA ARG A 63 -5.90 1.71 -21.78
C ARG A 63 -4.84 1.14 -22.72
N SER A 64 -3.55 1.36 -22.43
CA SER A 64 -2.45 0.93 -23.31
C SER A 64 -2.37 -0.60 -23.45
N PRO A 65 -2.27 -1.40 -22.37
CA PRO A 65 -2.30 -2.87 -22.43
C PRO A 65 -3.62 -3.42 -22.93
N ALA A 66 -4.77 -2.84 -22.55
CA ALA A 66 -6.07 -3.29 -23.06
C ALA A 66 -6.16 -3.16 -24.58
N SER A 67 -5.63 -2.06 -25.14
CA SER A 67 -5.53 -1.87 -26.59
C SER A 67 -4.54 -2.82 -27.25
N GLN A 68 -3.41 -3.13 -26.60
CA GLN A 68 -2.39 -4.04 -27.14
C GLN A 68 -2.84 -5.51 -27.11
N ALA A 69 -3.44 -5.94 -26.01
CA ALA A 69 -3.94 -7.30 -25.82
C ALA A 69 -5.18 -7.59 -26.68
N GLY A 70 -5.95 -6.55 -27.02
CA GLY A 70 -7.14 -6.63 -27.84
C GLY A 70 -8.40 -6.94 -27.04
N SER A 71 -9.55 -6.58 -27.61
CA SER A 71 -10.86 -6.63 -26.93
C SER A 71 -11.26 -8.03 -26.45
N GLU A 72 -10.83 -9.09 -27.15
CA GLU A 72 -11.10 -10.47 -26.75
C GLU A 72 -10.35 -10.87 -25.47
N VAL A 73 -9.13 -10.37 -25.26
CA VAL A 73 -8.38 -10.57 -23.99
C VAL A 73 -9.04 -9.78 -22.87
N VAL A 74 -9.41 -8.53 -23.12
CA VAL A 74 -10.06 -7.67 -22.09
C VAL A 74 -11.37 -8.29 -21.60
N LYS A 75 -12.19 -8.86 -22.50
CA LYS A 75 -13.41 -9.63 -22.15
C LYS A 75 -13.15 -10.86 -21.30
N ARG A 76 -11.91 -11.35 -21.32
CA ARG A 76 -11.47 -12.54 -20.61
C ARG A 76 -10.73 -12.22 -19.30
N ILE A 77 -10.60 -10.95 -18.92
CA ILE A 77 -10.11 -10.56 -17.60
C ILE A 77 -11.14 -11.00 -16.54
N ARG A 78 -10.69 -11.78 -15.56
CA ARG A 78 -11.52 -12.36 -14.50
C ARG A 78 -11.26 -11.76 -13.12
N GLY A 79 -10.27 -10.89 -12.99
CA GLY A 79 -9.94 -10.26 -11.73
C GLY A 79 -8.89 -9.19 -11.90
N ILE A 80 -8.96 -8.18 -11.03
CA ILE A 80 -7.98 -7.11 -10.89
C ILE A 80 -7.44 -7.14 -9.46
N SER A 81 -6.11 -7.09 -9.33
CA SER A 81 -5.43 -6.88 -8.06
C SER A 81 -4.46 -5.71 -8.17
N ILE A 82 -4.44 -4.86 -7.16
CA ILE A 82 -3.58 -3.68 -7.08
C ILE A 82 -2.67 -3.82 -5.87
N SER A 83 -1.36 -3.75 -6.09
CA SER A 83 -0.38 -3.47 -5.05
C SER A 83 0.00 -1.99 -5.05
N SER A 84 0.52 -1.51 -3.93
CA SER A 84 1.17 -0.21 -3.88
C SER A 84 2.28 -0.17 -2.85
N HIS A 85 3.15 0.82 -2.98
CA HIS A 85 4.06 1.18 -1.90
C HIS A 85 3.32 1.53 -0.60
N THR A 86 4.06 1.44 0.50
CA THR A 86 3.55 1.64 1.86
C THR A 86 4.50 2.50 2.69
N VAL A 87 4.06 3.47 3.50
CA VAL A 87 2.70 3.98 3.74
C VAL A 87 2.49 5.30 2.97
N SER A 88 1.24 5.54 2.53
CA SER A 88 0.74 6.85 2.09
C SER A 88 -0.35 7.34 3.03
N MET A 89 -0.32 8.60 3.43
CA MET A 89 -1.44 9.28 4.10
C MET A 89 -2.13 10.20 3.09
N LEU A 90 -3.17 9.70 2.40
CA LEU A 90 -4.03 10.51 1.52
C LEU A 90 -5.33 10.86 2.26
N PRO A 91 -5.52 12.09 2.75
CA PRO A 91 -6.82 12.52 3.24
C PRO A 91 -7.79 12.76 2.08
N VAL A 92 -8.98 12.18 2.17
CA VAL A 92 -10.07 12.38 1.20
C VAL A 92 -11.34 12.86 1.91
N ASP A 93 -12.19 13.59 1.20
CA ASP A 93 -13.53 13.95 1.66
C ASP A 93 -14.51 12.76 1.60
N ALA A 94 -15.78 12.99 1.94
CA ALA A 94 -16.80 11.94 1.98
C ALA A 94 -17.10 11.35 0.60
N GLU A 95 -16.85 12.11 -0.46
CA GLU A 95 -17.00 11.73 -1.85
C GLU A 95 -15.73 11.07 -2.42
N GLY A 96 -14.66 10.98 -1.61
CA GLY A 96 -13.39 10.38 -1.98
C GLY A 96 -12.47 11.28 -2.82
N ASN A 97 -12.72 12.60 -2.84
CA ASN A 97 -11.82 13.55 -3.47
C ASN A 97 -10.63 13.84 -2.55
N PRO A 98 -9.39 13.84 -3.08
CA PRO A 98 -8.21 14.27 -2.34
C PRO A 98 -8.36 15.68 -1.76
N VAL A 99 -8.19 15.81 -0.44
CA VAL A 99 -8.19 17.11 0.25
C VAL A 99 -6.83 17.81 0.12
N ARG A 100 -5.77 17.02 -0.09
CA ARG A 100 -4.40 17.44 -0.39
C ARG A 100 -3.62 16.27 -1.00
N THR A 101 -2.41 16.55 -1.46
CA THR A 101 -1.39 15.57 -1.83
C THR A 101 -1.09 14.61 -0.67
N ALA A 102 -0.80 13.35 -1.00
CA ALA A 102 -0.52 12.30 -0.02
C ALA A 102 0.86 12.48 0.61
N MET A 103 0.97 12.37 1.93
CA MET A 103 2.29 12.27 2.59
C MET A 103 2.81 10.84 2.48
N THR A 104 3.99 10.65 1.90
CA THR A 104 4.54 9.31 1.64
C THR A 104 5.44 8.81 2.78
N TYR A 105 5.90 7.56 2.70
CA TYR A 105 6.82 6.95 3.66
C TYR A 105 8.17 7.69 3.78
N GLN A 106 8.61 8.42 2.75
CA GLN A 106 9.84 9.21 2.79
C GLN A 106 9.66 10.57 3.50
N ASP A 107 8.43 10.94 3.83
CA ASP A 107 8.13 12.19 4.53
C ASP A 107 8.47 12.08 6.01
N ASN A 108 9.34 12.98 6.48
CA ASN A 108 9.88 13.00 7.84
C ASN A 108 9.43 14.23 8.64
N ARG A 109 8.46 15.01 8.16
CA ARG A 109 8.09 16.30 8.79
C ARG A 109 7.41 16.14 10.16
N SER A 110 6.93 14.93 10.48
CA SER A 110 6.14 14.60 11.68
C SER A 110 6.95 13.86 12.76
N ALA A 111 8.28 14.05 12.77
CA ALA A 111 9.16 13.43 13.78
C ALA A 111 8.84 13.86 15.22
N ALA A 112 8.44 15.13 15.42
CA ALA A 112 8.05 15.63 16.74
C ALA A 112 6.78 14.93 17.26
N GLU A 113 5.79 14.72 16.38
CA GLU A 113 4.57 13.99 16.72
C GLU A 113 4.84 12.51 17.03
N LEU A 114 5.78 11.85 16.33
CA LEU A 114 6.19 10.49 16.68
C LEU A 114 6.74 10.42 18.11
N HIS A 115 7.64 11.33 18.49
CA HIS A 115 8.19 11.36 19.84
C HIS A 115 7.10 11.57 20.90
N ALA A 116 6.13 12.44 20.63
CA ALA A 116 5.00 12.68 21.54
C ALA A 116 4.12 11.42 21.70
N ILE A 117 3.82 10.71 20.60
CA ILE A 117 3.03 9.47 20.63
C ILE A 117 3.75 8.39 21.42
N VAL A 118 5.03 8.16 21.15
CA VAL A 118 5.83 7.14 21.85
C VAL A 118 5.98 7.47 23.33
N ALA A 119 6.14 8.75 23.69
CA ALA A 119 6.19 9.17 25.08
C ALA A 119 4.85 8.97 25.82
N ALA A 120 3.71 9.12 25.12
CA ALA A 120 2.38 8.94 25.69
C ALA A 120 1.99 7.46 25.84
N VAL A 121 2.26 6.63 24.83
CA VAL A 121 1.94 5.19 24.84
C VAL A 121 2.96 4.37 25.64
N GLY A 122 4.23 4.77 25.57
CA GLY A 122 5.37 3.94 25.97
C GLY A 122 5.84 3.05 24.82
N TYR A 123 7.17 2.93 24.64
CA TYR A 123 7.78 2.22 23.52
C TYR A 123 7.34 0.75 23.44
N ASP A 124 7.47 -0.01 24.53
CA ASP A 124 7.14 -1.44 24.55
C ASP A 124 5.66 -1.67 24.27
N ARG A 125 4.79 -0.81 24.81
CA ARG A 125 3.34 -0.89 24.58
C ARG A 125 2.99 -0.59 23.13
N PHE A 126 3.62 0.42 22.52
CA PHE A 126 3.44 0.71 21.10
C PHE A 126 3.83 -0.49 20.23
N VAL A 127 5.01 -1.08 20.47
CA VAL A 127 5.48 -2.27 19.74
C VAL A 127 4.54 -3.46 19.95
N GLN A 128 4.00 -3.66 21.16
CA GLN A 128 3.03 -4.72 21.44
C GLN A 128 1.76 -4.57 20.59
N ILE A 129 1.23 -3.34 20.48
CA ILE A 129 0.01 -3.03 19.72
C ILE A 129 0.23 -3.23 18.22
N VAL A 130 1.29 -2.65 17.65
CA VAL A 130 1.43 -2.53 16.18
C VAL A 130 2.37 -3.56 15.56
N GLY A 131 3.12 -4.31 16.37
CA GLY A 131 4.05 -5.35 15.91
C GLY A 131 5.38 -4.86 15.34
N GLY A 132 5.66 -3.56 15.41
CA GLY A 132 6.88 -2.98 14.86
C GLY A 132 7.38 -1.76 15.63
N GLN A 133 8.65 -1.43 15.42
CA GLN A 133 9.26 -0.25 16.03
C GLN A 133 8.59 1.04 15.53
N PRO A 134 8.34 2.04 16.40
CA PRO A 134 7.83 3.33 15.97
C PRO A 134 8.78 4.00 14.97
N ALA A 135 8.25 4.50 13.84
CA ALA A 135 9.05 5.24 12.86
C ALA A 135 8.24 6.34 12.18
N VAL A 136 8.93 7.41 11.76
CA VAL A 136 8.29 8.63 11.21
C VAL A 136 7.59 8.36 9.88
N ALA A 137 7.99 7.29 9.19
CA ALA A 137 7.41 6.84 7.92
C ALA A 137 5.93 6.42 8.02
N PHE A 138 5.41 6.14 9.22
CA PHE A 138 4.09 5.53 9.43
C PHE A 138 2.98 6.56 9.73
N LEU A 139 1.75 6.06 9.87
CA LEU A 139 0.53 6.87 9.78
C LEU A 139 0.19 7.72 11.02
N PRO A 140 0.32 7.23 12.28
CA PRO A 140 -0.17 7.95 13.47
C PRO A 140 0.39 9.36 13.61
N ASN A 141 1.71 9.51 13.46
CA ASN A 141 2.39 10.80 13.55
C ASN A 141 2.04 11.73 12.38
N LYS A 142 1.79 11.20 11.16
CA LYS A 142 1.36 12.01 10.00
C LYS A 142 -0.06 12.55 10.21
N ILE A 143 -0.98 11.74 10.74
CA ILE A 143 -2.34 12.18 11.09
C ILE A 143 -2.29 13.26 12.17
N MET A 144 -1.52 13.04 13.23
CA MET A 144 -1.37 14.02 14.32
C MET A 144 -0.77 15.35 13.82
N TRP A 145 0.24 15.28 12.94
CA TRP A 145 0.83 16.46 12.32
C TRP A 145 -0.19 17.19 11.44
N PHE A 146 -0.95 16.46 10.60
CA PHE A 146 -1.94 17.04 9.69
C PHE A 146 -3.05 17.75 10.46
N LYS A 147 -3.59 17.11 11.50
CA LYS A 147 -4.59 17.69 12.41
C LYS A 147 -4.11 19.00 13.04
N LYS A 148 -2.85 19.05 13.49
CA LYS A 148 -2.26 20.22 14.16
C LYS A 148 -1.92 21.36 13.21
N ASN A 149 -1.35 21.05 12.05
CA ASN A 149 -0.78 22.06 11.15
C ASN A 149 -1.76 22.51 10.04
N GLN A 150 -2.77 21.69 9.72
CA GLN A 150 -3.74 21.96 8.66
C GLN A 150 -5.18 21.64 9.14
N PRO A 151 -5.64 22.25 10.25
CA PRO A 151 -6.91 21.88 10.89
C PRO A 151 -8.14 22.08 9.99
N GLU A 152 -8.13 23.09 9.12
CA GLU A 152 -9.24 23.34 8.18
C GLU A 152 -9.38 22.23 7.12
N LEU A 153 -8.25 21.68 6.66
CA LEU A 153 -8.24 20.54 5.74
C LEU A 153 -8.57 19.24 6.46
N PHE A 154 -8.04 19.06 7.67
CA PHE A 154 -8.39 17.93 8.53
C PHE A 154 -9.89 17.85 8.77
N ALA A 155 -10.56 18.99 9.02
CA ALA A 155 -12.01 19.04 9.22
C ALA A 155 -12.84 18.62 7.99
N LYS A 156 -12.27 18.67 6.79
CA LYS A 156 -12.91 18.19 5.55
C LYS A 156 -12.65 16.71 5.27
N THR A 157 -11.77 16.08 6.04
CA THR A 157 -11.34 14.70 5.80
C THR A 157 -12.35 13.73 6.38
N ALA A 158 -12.86 12.84 5.54
CA ALA A 158 -13.66 11.69 5.96
C ALA A 158 -12.78 10.46 6.17
N TYR A 159 -11.84 10.17 5.26
CA TYR A 159 -10.97 8.99 5.33
C TYR A 159 -9.50 9.32 5.04
N PHE A 160 -8.60 8.51 5.60
CA PHE A 160 -7.19 8.43 5.17
C PHE A 160 -6.96 7.14 4.39
N LEU A 161 -6.56 7.28 3.13
CA LEU A 161 -6.35 6.16 2.21
C LEU A 161 -4.86 5.89 1.96
N GLN A 162 -4.54 4.62 1.73
CA GLN A 162 -3.31 4.21 1.03
C GLN A 162 -3.46 4.45 -0.48
N ALA A 163 -2.36 4.38 -1.23
CA ALA A 163 -2.40 4.53 -2.69
C ALA A 163 -3.27 3.44 -3.35
N SER A 164 -3.09 2.17 -2.96
CA SER A 164 -3.93 1.05 -3.41
C SER A 164 -5.42 1.28 -3.08
N SER A 165 -5.75 1.69 -1.84
CA SER A 165 -7.12 1.99 -1.41
C SER A 165 -7.79 3.07 -2.28
N TYR A 166 -7.05 4.13 -2.63
CA TYR A 166 -7.58 5.19 -3.49
C TYR A 166 -7.87 4.69 -4.91
N ILE A 167 -6.95 3.91 -5.51
CA ILE A 167 -7.16 3.36 -6.85
C ILE A 167 -8.32 2.34 -6.85
N ASN A 168 -8.38 1.48 -5.82
CA ASN A 168 -9.49 0.56 -5.60
C ASN A 168 -10.84 1.29 -5.48
N PHE A 169 -10.89 2.39 -4.73
CA PHE A 169 -12.07 3.24 -4.64
C PHE A 169 -12.43 3.85 -6.00
N LYS A 170 -11.47 4.36 -6.77
CA LYS A 170 -11.70 4.89 -8.12
C LYS A 170 -12.25 3.83 -9.09
N LEU A 171 -11.87 2.57 -8.93
CA LEU A 171 -12.41 1.47 -9.74
C LEU A 171 -13.81 1.03 -9.31
N THR A 172 -14.06 0.94 -8.00
CA THR A 172 -15.20 0.22 -7.43
C THR A 172 -16.27 1.11 -6.79
N GLY A 173 -15.92 2.34 -6.44
CA GLY A 173 -16.75 3.23 -5.62
C GLY A 173 -16.81 2.84 -4.13
N ILE A 174 -16.01 1.86 -3.68
CA ILE A 174 -16.07 1.31 -2.32
C ILE A 174 -14.77 1.64 -1.58
N MET A 175 -14.89 2.23 -0.40
CA MET A 175 -13.75 2.53 0.48
C MET A 175 -13.35 1.29 1.27
N THR A 176 -12.14 0.77 1.05
CA THR A 176 -11.59 -0.38 1.77
C THR A 176 -10.09 -0.23 2.02
N SER A 177 -9.58 -0.93 3.02
CA SER A 177 -8.15 -1.14 3.24
C SER A 177 -7.88 -2.63 3.32
N ASP A 178 -6.88 -3.13 2.60
CA ASP A 178 -6.43 -4.49 2.79
C ASP A 178 -5.67 -4.63 4.12
N ILE A 179 -5.75 -5.83 4.70
CA ILE A 179 -5.20 -6.11 6.03
C ILE A 179 -3.67 -6.05 6.08
N ASP A 180 -2.99 -6.32 4.95
CA ASP A 180 -1.53 -6.26 4.86
C ASP A 180 -1.04 -4.81 4.96
N GLN A 181 -1.56 -3.92 4.12
CA GLN A 181 -1.32 -2.48 4.21
C GLN A 181 -1.70 -1.94 5.59
N ALA A 182 -2.88 -2.32 6.10
CA ALA A 182 -3.36 -1.88 7.42
C ALA A 182 -2.36 -2.22 8.54
N SER A 183 -1.82 -3.44 8.56
CA SER A 183 -0.81 -3.88 9.53
C SER A 183 0.50 -3.06 9.44
N ARG A 184 0.78 -2.47 8.27
CA ARG A 184 1.96 -1.64 8.02
C ARG A 184 1.75 -0.18 8.41
N THR A 185 0.50 0.28 8.58
CA THR A 185 0.20 1.68 8.94
C THR A 185 0.64 2.09 10.34
N GLN A 186 0.79 1.14 11.27
CA GLN A 186 0.89 1.36 12.73
C GLN A 186 -0.38 1.94 13.38
N CYS A 187 -1.53 1.87 12.69
CA CYS A 187 -2.84 2.17 13.25
C CYS A 187 -3.65 0.91 13.63
N LEU A 188 -3.18 -0.29 13.23
CA LEU A 188 -3.82 -1.57 13.51
C LEU A 188 -3.29 -2.17 14.82
N ASN A 189 -4.19 -2.71 15.65
CA ASN A 189 -3.82 -3.63 16.73
C ASN A 189 -3.69 -5.05 16.16
N ILE A 190 -2.46 -5.55 16.07
CA ILE A 190 -2.16 -6.85 15.46
C ILE A 190 -2.66 -8.05 16.27
N SER A 191 -3.13 -7.84 17.51
CA SER A 191 -3.71 -8.91 18.32
C SER A 191 -5.21 -9.09 18.04
N THR A 192 -5.91 -8.00 17.71
CA THR A 192 -7.34 -8.02 17.38
C THR A 192 -7.61 -8.01 15.88
N MET A 193 -6.58 -7.70 15.07
CA MET A 193 -6.70 -7.48 13.62
C MET A 193 -7.72 -6.40 13.26
N ASP A 194 -7.81 -5.37 14.10
CA ASP A 194 -8.69 -4.21 13.90
C ASP A 194 -7.96 -2.91 14.26
N TRP A 195 -8.54 -1.76 13.90
CA TRP A 195 -7.97 -0.46 14.22
C TRP A 195 -7.80 -0.28 15.74
N SER A 196 -6.75 0.43 16.14
CA SER A 196 -6.35 0.54 17.55
C SER A 196 -6.98 1.76 18.22
N ASP A 197 -7.93 1.54 19.12
CA ASP A 197 -8.50 2.60 19.97
C ASP A 197 -7.41 3.37 20.71
N GLU A 198 -6.43 2.68 21.31
CA GLU A 198 -5.36 3.30 22.10
C GLU A 198 -4.48 4.25 21.26
N ILE A 199 -4.18 3.88 20.01
CA ILE A 199 -3.44 4.76 19.10
C ILE A 199 -4.32 5.95 18.68
N GLY A 200 -5.59 5.71 18.39
CA GLY A 200 -6.57 6.75 18.05
C GLY A 200 -6.73 7.79 19.15
N GLU A 201 -6.91 7.34 20.40
CA GLU A 201 -7.03 8.19 21.59
C GLU A 201 -5.81 9.11 21.75
N VAL A 202 -4.59 8.57 21.60
CA VAL A 202 -3.35 9.32 21.77
C VAL A 202 -3.16 10.40 20.71
N ILE A 203 -3.53 10.12 19.46
CA ILE A 203 -3.48 11.14 18.38
C ILE A 203 -4.76 12.01 18.34
N GLY A 204 -5.73 11.68 19.18
CA GLY A 204 -7.00 12.39 19.36
C GLY A 204 -7.96 12.25 18.18
N VAL A 205 -8.05 11.07 17.56
CA VAL A 205 -8.99 10.78 16.46
C VAL A 205 -9.67 9.43 16.69
N ASP A 206 -10.82 9.24 16.05
CA ASP A 206 -11.49 7.94 16.00
C ASP A 206 -11.03 7.21 14.72
N LEU A 207 -10.12 6.25 14.87
CA LEU A 207 -9.56 5.52 13.73
C LEU A 207 -10.61 4.69 13.00
N HIS A 208 -11.62 4.17 13.70
CA HIS A 208 -12.71 3.41 13.08
C HIS A 208 -13.59 4.27 12.16
N LYS A 209 -13.64 5.59 12.40
CA LYS A 209 -14.33 6.54 11.52
C LYS A 209 -13.47 7.07 10.39
N MET A 210 -12.15 7.21 10.62
CA MET A 210 -11.25 7.88 9.69
C MET A 210 -10.42 6.92 8.82
N LEU A 211 -10.41 5.63 9.11
CA LEU A 211 -9.77 4.62 8.28
C LEU A 211 -10.82 3.71 7.63
N PRO A 212 -10.61 3.28 6.38
CA PRO A 212 -11.59 2.42 5.70
C PRO A 212 -11.80 1.08 6.42
N PRO A 213 -12.96 0.42 6.21
CA PRO A 213 -13.17 -0.96 6.62
C PRO A 213 -12.09 -1.90 6.09
N LEU A 214 -11.67 -2.83 6.95
CA LEU A 214 -10.63 -3.81 6.66
C LEU A 214 -11.16 -4.98 5.82
N LYS A 215 -10.32 -5.46 4.90
CA LYS A 215 -10.62 -6.56 3.97
C LYS A 215 -9.44 -7.53 3.88
N LEU A 216 -9.73 -8.81 3.66
CA LEU A 216 -8.69 -9.78 3.34
C LEU A 216 -8.12 -9.51 1.94
N VAL A 217 -6.85 -9.84 1.74
CA VAL A 217 -6.10 -9.50 0.50
C VAL A 217 -6.73 -10.08 -0.77
N ASP A 218 -7.40 -11.22 -0.64
CA ASP A 218 -8.06 -11.98 -1.70
C ASP A 218 -9.59 -11.76 -1.76
N GLU A 219 -10.15 -10.95 -0.86
CA GLU A 219 -11.58 -10.64 -0.84
C GLU A 219 -11.95 -9.74 -2.02
N ILE A 220 -13.05 -10.07 -2.71
CA ILE A 220 -13.64 -9.20 -3.73
C ILE A 220 -14.24 -7.97 -3.03
N ILE A 221 -13.60 -6.82 -3.20
CA ILE A 221 -14.03 -5.56 -2.59
C ILE A 221 -15.09 -4.84 -3.40
N GLY A 222 -15.25 -5.21 -4.67
CA GLY A 222 -16.20 -4.60 -5.58
C GLY A 222 -15.96 -5.02 -7.02
N PHE A 223 -16.59 -4.28 -7.93
CA PHE A 223 -16.49 -4.52 -9.36
C PHE A 223 -16.18 -3.21 -10.06
N VAL A 224 -15.47 -3.27 -11.19
CA VAL A 224 -15.23 -2.10 -12.04
C VAL A 224 -16.56 -1.44 -12.37
N THR A 225 -16.71 -0.18 -11.99
CA THR A 225 -17.92 0.62 -12.25
C THR A 225 -18.01 1.01 -13.73
N GLU A 226 -19.19 1.46 -14.17
CA GLU A 226 -19.36 1.99 -15.53
C GLU A 226 -18.48 3.23 -15.77
N GLU A 227 -18.33 4.08 -14.75
CA GLU A 227 -17.46 5.26 -14.81
C GLU A 227 -16.00 4.86 -15.00
N ALA A 228 -15.50 3.97 -14.14
CA ALA A 228 -14.14 3.46 -14.22
C ALA A 228 -13.88 2.75 -15.56
N ALA A 229 -14.83 1.96 -16.06
CA ALA A 229 -14.73 1.30 -17.37
C ALA A 229 -14.56 2.32 -18.51
N ARG A 230 -15.33 3.42 -18.49
CA ARG A 230 -15.24 4.49 -19.50
C ARG A 230 -13.89 5.20 -19.47
N GLU A 231 -13.35 5.45 -18.28
CA GLU A 231 -12.04 6.09 -18.11
C GLU A 231 -10.90 5.16 -18.51
N THR A 232 -10.90 3.91 -18.03
CA THR A 232 -9.76 2.98 -18.12
C THR A 232 -9.76 2.11 -19.38
N GLY A 233 -10.88 2.01 -20.11
CA GLY A 233 -11.04 1.08 -21.23
C GLY A 233 -11.24 -0.39 -20.82
N LEU A 234 -11.40 -0.65 -19.52
CA LEU A 234 -11.81 -1.95 -18.99
C LEU A 234 -13.31 -2.19 -19.22
N ILE A 235 -13.75 -3.41 -18.89
CA ILE A 235 -15.17 -3.78 -18.91
C ILE A 235 -15.76 -3.61 -17.52
N SER A 236 -16.93 -2.97 -17.46
CA SER A 236 -17.72 -2.87 -16.23
C SER A 236 -18.09 -4.26 -15.71
N GLY A 237 -18.00 -4.47 -14.40
CA GLY A 237 -18.32 -5.75 -13.76
C GLY A 237 -17.14 -6.71 -13.58
N ILE A 238 -15.92 -6.35 -13.99
CA ILE A 238 -14.73 -7.15 -13.63
C ILE A 238 -14.54 -7.06 -12.10
N PRO A 239 -14.40 -8.19 -11.38
CA PRO A 239 -14.17 -8.15 -9.94
C PRO A 239 -12.79 -7.57 -9.61
N VAL A 240 -12.75 -6.78 -8.54
CA VAL A 240 -11.52 -6.19 -7.98
C VAL A 240 -11.34 -6.79 -6.59
N ILE A 241 -10.16 -7.37 -6.32
CA ILE A 241 -9.81 -7.85 -4.97
C ILE A 241 -9.08 -6.76 -4.18
N ALA A 242 -9.02 -6.89 -2.86
CA ALA A 242 -8.40 -5.88 -2.00
C ALA A 242 -6.93 -5.62 -2.35
N GLY A 243 -6.18 -6.67 -2.71
CA GLY A 243 -4.76 -6.57 -3.01
C GLY A 243 -3.91 -6.53 -1.73
N CYS A 244 -2.68 -6.04 -1.85
CA CYS A 244 -1.72 -6.00 -0.74
C CYS A 244 -0.63 -4.93 -0.95
N SER A 245 0.37 -4.85 -0.09
CA SER A 245 1.58 -4.07 -0.35
C SER A 245 2.41 -4.63 -1.50
N ASP A 246 3.20 -3.76 -2.12
CA ASP A 246 4.22 -4.15 -3.11
C ASP A 246 5.21 -5.19 -2.58
N ALA A 247 5.57 -5.12 -1.29
CA ALA A 247 6.40 -6.10 -0.60
C ALA A 247 5.72 -7.49 -0.59
N MET A 248 4.48 -7.58 -0.12
CA MET A 248 3.74 -8.85 -0.09
C MET A 248 3.49 -9.41 -1.50
N ALA A 249 3.13 -8.54 -2.46
CA ALA A 249 2.97 -8.95 -3.85
C ALA A 249 4.27 -9.52 -4.44
N SER A 250 5.41 -8.88 -4.15
CA SER A 250 6.74 -9.35 -4.58
C SER A 250 7.08 -10.71 -3.97
N MET A 251 6.75 -10.94 -2.69
CA MET A 251 6.93 -12.24 -2.04
C MET A 251 6.15 -13.36 -2.73
N HIS A 252 4.87 -13.11 -3.01
CA HIS A 252 4.05 -14.08 -3.74
C HIS A 252 4.62 -14.35 -5.13
N ALA A 253 5.05 -13.31 -5.84
CA ALA A 253 5.60 -13.43 -7.18
C ALA A 253 6.92 -14.24 -7.22
N THR A 254 7.71 -14.23 -6.15
CA THR A 254 8.95 -15.02 -6.04
C THR A 254 8.72 -16.45 -5.52
N GLY A 255 7.47 -16.85 -5.31
CA GLY A 255 7.10 -18.18 -4.82
C GLY A 255 7.23 -18.33 -3.30
N MET A 256 7.53 -17.23 -2.59
CA MET A 256 7.70 -17.25 -1.15
C MET A 256 6.35 -17.31 -0.43
N SER A 257 5.96 -18.53 -0.13
CA SER A 257 4.61 -18.86 0.30
C SER A 257 4.60 -19.91 1.42
N ARG A 258 5.77 -20.21 2.02
CA ARG A 258 5.91 -21.26 3.03
C ARG A 258 6.79 -20.82 4.19
N LEU A 259 6.53 -21.41 5.35
CA LEU A 259 7.35 -21.26 6.55
C LEU A 259 8.80 -21.66 6.28
N GLY A 260 9.74 -20.86 6.81
CA GLY A 260 11.17 -21.08 6.67
C GLY A 260 11.77 -20.60 5.35
N GLU A 261 10.97 -20.10 4.41
CA GLU A 261 11.48 -19.40 3.23
C GLU A 261 11.87 -17.96 3.62
N ALA A 262 13.03 -17.53 3.12
CA ALA A 262 13.56 -16.20 3.28
C ALA A 262 13.85 -15.59 1.91
N GLY A 263 13.61 -14.29 1.77
CA GLY A 263 13.83 -13.56 0.55
C GLY A 263 14.35 -12.18 0.81
N GLU A 264 15.03 -11.65 -0.19
CA GLU A 264 15.53 -10.30 -0.18
C GLU A 264 15.11 -9.63 -1.48
N SER A 265 14.45 -8.49 -1.37
CA SER A 265 14.26 -7.57 -2.48
C SER A 265 15.27 -6.45 -2.32
N SER A 266 16.27 -6.40 -3.21
CA SER A 266 17.33 -5.38 -3.17
C SER A 266 17.16 -4.38 -4.31
N GLY A 267 16.89 -3.13 -3.95
CA GLY A 267 16.79 -1.98 -4.86
C GLY A 267 17.53 -0.77 -4.28
N THR A 268 16.95 0.42 -4.41
CA THR A 268 17.47 1.63 -3.76
C THR A 268 17.64 1.42 -2.24
N THR A 269 16.63 0.80 -1.62
CA THR A 269 16.67 0.18 -0.30
C THR A 269 16.52 -1.34 -0.47
N SER A 270 16.82 -2.11 0.57
CA SER A 270 16.57 -3.56 0.56
C SER A 270 15.55 -3.93 1.62
N LEU A 271 14.81 -5.00 1.40
CA LEU A 271 13.89 -5.57 2.36
C LEU A 271 14.14 -7.07 2.42
N VAL A 272 14.53 -7.55 3.59
CA VAL A 272 14.57 -8.99 3.88
C VAL A 272 13.26 -9.38 4.53
N PHE A 273 12.67 -10.48 4.08
CA PHE A 273 11.43 -11.02 4.59
C PHE A 273 11.56 -12.51 4.87
N VAL A 274 10.99 -12.96 6.01
CA VAL A 274 11.02 -14.36 6.43
C VAL A 274 9.66 -14.78 6.98
N GLY A 275 9.16 -15.92 6.52
CA GLY A 275 7.97 -16.57 7.09
C GLY A 275 8.25 -17.23 8.43
N SER A 276 7.43 -16.95 9.45
CA SER A 276 7.65 -17.41 10.82
C SER A 276 6.38 -17.96 11.47
N GLU A 277 6.54 -18.98 12.33
CA GLU A 277 5.48 -19.51 13.20
C GLU A 277 5.24 -18.63 14.43
N THR A 278 6.26 -17.89 14.86
CA THR A 278 6.26 -17.13 16.11
C THR A 278 6.44 -15.64 15.87
N LYS A 279 5.78 -14.81 16.69
CA LYS A 279 6.01 -13.36 16.70
C LYS A 279 7.45 -13.05 17.13
N SER A 280 8.10 -12.02 16.58
CA SER A 280 9.41 -11.59 17.09
C SER A 280 9.31 -11.12 18.53
N ALA A 281 10.41 -11.25 19.27
CA ALA A 281 10.55 -10.57 20.54
C ALA A 281 10.57 -9.03 20.31
N PRO A 282 9.97 -8.22 21.21
CA PRO A 282 9.87 -6.76 21.04
C PRO A 282 11.21 -6.02 20.92
N ASP A 283 12.29 -6.63 21.41
CA ASP A 283 13.65 -6.11 21.44
C ASP A 283 14.46 -6.42 20.17
N VAL A 284 13.90 -7.19 19.23
CA VAL A 284 14.53 -7.50 17.94
C VAL A 284 14.19 -6.39 16.93
N PRO A 285 15.17 -5.84 16.18
CA PRO A 285 14.95 -4.76 15.21
C PRO A 285 14.32 -5.28 13.89
N VAL A 286 13.33 -6.15 14.01
CA VAL A 286 12.59 -6.75 12.91
C VAL A 286 11.12 -6.44 13.14
N VAL A 287 10.45 -5.95 12.11
CA VAL A 287 9.02 -5.68 12.18
C VAL A 287 8.29 -7.00 11.97
N THR A 288 7.48 -7.40 12.96
CA THR A 288 6.69 -8.62 12.85
C THR A 288 5.24 -8.31 12.62
N ARG A 289 4.68 -8.89 11.57
CA ARG A 289 3.29 -8.66 11.19
C ARG A 289 2.57 -9.97 10.95
N PRO A 290 1.26 -10.03 11.21
CA PRO A 290 0.42 -11.11 10.73
C PRO A 290 0.57 -11.21 9.21
N CYS A 291 0.76 -12.41 8.70
CA CYS A 291 0.85 -12.61 7.25
C CYS A 291 -0.50 -13.09 6.70
N ALA A 292 -0.88 -12.57 5.53
CA ALA A 292 -2.11 -12.96 4.85
C ALA A 292 -1.96 -14.26 4.04
N ILE A 293 -0.76 -14.86 3.99
CA ILE A 293 -0.50 -16.12 3.29
C ILE A 293 -0.96 -17.29 4.16
N ASP A 294 -1.83 -18.14 3.62
CA ASP A 294 -2.31 -19.32 4.33
C ASP A 294 -1.16 -20.23 4.77
N GLY A 295 -1.23 -20.74 6.01
CA GLY A 295 -0.17 -21.52 6.64
C GLY A 295 1.04 -20.73 7.16
N MET A 296 1.07 -19.40 7.00
CA MET A 296 2.15 -18.54 7.50
C MET A 296 1.57 -17.49 8.47
N PRO A 297 1.65 -17.69 9.79
CA PRO A 297 0.99 -16.79 10.74
C PRO A 297 1.71 -15.45 10.86
N TRP A 298 3.04 -15.41 10.69
CA TRP A 298 3.84 -14.20 10.83
C TRP A 298 4.81 -14.02 9.67
N ILE A 299 5.05 -12.75 9.34
CA ILE A 299 6.15 -12.31 8.50
C ILE A 299 7.08 -11.40 9.31
N PHE A 300 8.38 -11.65 9.17
CA PHE A 300 9.46 -10.82 9.67
C PHE A 300 9.98 -9.93 8.57
N ASP A 301 9.77 -8.63 8.67
CA ASP A 301 10.27 -7.62 7.76
C ASP A 301 11.50 -6.91 8.38
N ALA A 302 12.64 -6.99 7.69
CA ALA A 302 13.86 -6.27 8.04
C ALA A 302 14.21 -5.26 6.94
N PRO A 303 13.71 -4.01 7.03
CA PRO A 303 14.03 -2.96 6.07
C PRO A 303 15.47 -2.47 6.25
N ILE A 304 16.22 -2.41 5.14
CA ILE A 304 17.61 -1.96 5.07
C ILE A 304 17.65 -0.68 4.23
N GLN A 305 17.76 0.46 4.91
CA GLN A 305 17.74 1.79 4.28
C GLN A 305 19.00 2.06 3.43
N THR A 306 20.12 1.41 3.75
CA THR A 306 21.43 1.65 3.12
C THR A 306 21.86 0.41 2.33
N SER A 307 21.50 0.34 1.05
CA SER A 307 21.90 -0.76 0.15
C SER A 307 22.24 -0.23 -1.25
N GLY A 308 21.37 -0.39 -2.25
CA GLY A 308 21.66 0.02 -3.63
C GLY A 308 21.90 1.53 -3.77
N ALA A 309 21.22 2.38 -2.99
CA ALA A 309 21.48 3.81 -2.97
C ALA A 309 22.92 4.16 -2.52
N ALA A 310 23.45 3.41 -1.54
CA ALA A 310 24.81 3.63 -1.02
C ALA A 310 25.87 3.19 -2.04
N LEU A 311 25.63 2.07 -2.73
CA LEU A 311 26.47 1.62 -3.83
C LEU A 311 26.46 2.63 -4.98
N LYS A 312 25.27 3.14 -5.35
CA LYS A 312 25.15 4.17 -6.38
C LYS A 312 25.92 5.44 -5.99
N TRP A 313 25.74 5.92 -4.76
CA TRP A 313 26.48 7.08 -4.25
C TRP A 313 27.99 6.87 -4.30
N PHE A 314 28.48 5.68 -3.90
CA PHE A 314 29.90 5.34 -3.96
C PHE A 314 30.43 5.45 -5.40
N ILE A 315 29.74 4.82 -6.37
CA ILE A 315 30.10 4.88 -7.79
C ILE A 315 30.06 6.31 -8.35
N ASP A 316 29.09 7.12 -7.92
CA ASP A 316 28.94 8.50 -8.40
C ASP A 316 29.98 9.47 -7.78
N THR A 317 30.56 9.13 -6.63
CA THR A 317 31.34 10.08 -5.80
C THR A 317 32.81 9.72 -5.62
N LEU A 318 33.19 8.44 -5.76
CA LEU A 318 34.55 7.92 -5.52
C LEU A 318 35.08 7.14 -6.74
#